data_AF-A0A9P3FHU5-F1
#
_entry.id   AF-A0A9P3FHU5-F1
#
_cell.length_a   1.000
_cell.length_b   1.000
_cell.length_c   1.000
_cell.angle_alpha   90.00
_cell.angle_beta   90.00
_cell.angle_gamma   90.00
#
_symmetry.space_group_name_H-M   'P 1'
#
loop_
_entity.id
_entity.type
_entity.pdbx_description
1 polymer ?
#
loop_
_entity_poly.entity_id
_entity_poly.type
_entity_poly.pdbx_seq_one_letter_code
_entity_poly.pdbx_strand_id
1 'polypeptide(L)'
;MDSIYDGLAGRLDEWKAIADKMPSIRTASRVALSGVAAAQSVLGFMQSPVERQDTFAASATCNNPQLSCQNTTAQNDLCCFNSPGGALLLTQFWDTDPVVGPADSWTIHGLWPDNCDGTYEANCDDRRAYTNITQILQAAGKQDLVDYMNTYWQSNSGSAETFWEHEWGKHGTCISTLDPDCYTDYKPTEEVTEFFQKVVDIFKTLPTYQWLGDAGVTPSSSATYSLSQIQQALAKNHGGKTPYIGCRSGAVNEVWYFYNIRGSVQTGEFVPIDTLTKSNCPSSGIKYKLKGGNGGSPTSTTTGGGSQPTSSPGTPFAGSGFLNVVAGGSQKGCIISAGTWYTSGTCATFTAAASGDGFTLKSSKGSCGIASGVFSCGSGVPSTVFTADGNTLQASGSGEFSADSVPSGSTQVKVYTGTDHSVDVTIQWQGK
;
A
#
# COMPACT_ATOMS: atom_id res chain seq x y z
N MET A 1 -47.59 -23.95 -29.64
CA MET A 1 -46.86 -24.09 -28.36
C MET A 1 -45.71 -25.04 -28.62
N ASP A 2 -44.76 -24.52 -29.38
CA ASP A 2 -43.56 -25.20 -29.85
C ASP A 2 -42.44 -24.16 -29.80
N SER A 3 -41.23 -24.65 -29.48
CA SER A 3 -39.94 -23.94 -29.52
C SER A 3 -39.72 -22.91 -28.41
N ILE A 4 -38.86 -23.29 -27.44
CA ILE A 4 -37.74 -22.55 -26.83
C ILE A 4 -37.34 -23.35 -25.58
N TYR A 5 -36.61 -24.46 -25.74
CA TYR A 5 -35.84 -25.11 -24.67
C TYR A 5 -34.87 -26.10 -25.32
N ASP A 6 -33.87 -25.59 -26.05
CA ASP A 6 -32.71 -26.42 -26.48
C ASP A 6 -31.50 -25.55 -26.84
N GLY A 7 -31.01 -24.76 -25.87
CA GLY A 7 -29.91 -23.82 -26.11
C GLY A 7 -28.95 -23.56 -24.94
N LEU A 8 -29.04 -24.31 -23.84
CA LEU A 8 -28.24 -24.07 -22.63
C LEU A 8 -27.38 -25.27 -22.16
N ALA A 9 -27.43 -26.41 -22.85
CA ALA A 9 -26.61 -27.57 -22.50
C ALA A 9 -25.26 -27.64 -23.24
N GLY A 10 -25.06 -26.88 -24.31
CA GLY A 10 -23.86 -26.96 -25.15
C GLY A 10 -22.66 -26.11 -24.73
N ARG A 11 -22.77 -25.26 -23.69
CA ARG A 11 -21.72 -24.30 -23.28
C ARG A 11 -21.03 -24.61 -21.96
N LEU A 12 -21.25 -25.79 -21.36
CA LEU A 12 -20.50 -26.25 -20.19
C LEU A 12 -19.31 -27.17 -20.55
N ASP A 13 -19.36 -27.84 -21.69
CA ASP A 13 -18.29 -28.79 -22.09
C ASP A 13 -17.11 -28.09 -22.78
N GLU A 14 -17.31 -26.93 -23.41
CA GLU A 14 -16.23 -26.11 -23.98
C GLU A 14 -15.35 -25.43 -22.90
N TRP A 15 -15.91 -25.16 -21.71
CA TRP A 15 -15.16 -24.52 -20.61
C TRP A 15 -14.29 -25.51 -19.81
N LYS A 16 -14.65 -26.81 -19.79
CA LYS A 16 -13.79 -27.85 -19.20
C LYS A 16 -12.56 -28.17 -20.07
N ALA A 17 -12.67 -28.05 -21.40
CA ALA A 17 -11.57 -28.33 -22.31
C ALA A 17 -10.44 -27.27 -22.32
N ILE A 18 -10.70 -26.07 -21.79
CA ILE A 18 -9.70 -24.98 -21.66
C ILE A 18 -8.97 -25.07 -20.30
N ALA A 19 -9.64 -25.52 -19.23
CA ALA A 19 -9.03 -25.72 -17.92
C ALA A 19 -8.05 -26.91 -17.86
N ASP A 20 -8.26 -27.94 -18.69
CA ASP A 20 -7.43 -29.16 -18.72
C ASP A 20 -6.13 -29.05 -19.55
N LYS A 21 -5.80 -27.86 -20.10
CA LYS A 21 -4.59 -27.64 -20.92
C LYS A 21 -3.58 -26.65 -20.33
N MET A 22 -3.61 -26.40 -19.01
CA MET A 22 -2.53 -25.68 -18.33
C MET A 22 -1.53 -26.67 -17.70
N PRO A 23 -0.24 -26.68 -18.12
CA PRO A 23 0.75 -27.57 -17.53
C PRO A 23 1.13 -27.15 -16.11
N SER A 24 1.01 -28.11 -15.19
CA SER A 24 1.45 -28.01 -13.79
C SER A 24 2.97 -27.92 -13.70
N ILE A 25 3.48 -26.89 -13.02
CA ILE A 25 4.90 -26.72 -12.69
C ILE A 25 5.09 -27.03 -11.21
N ARG A 26 5.60 -28.24 -10.90
CA ARG A 26 6.47 -28.49 -9.73
C ARG A 26 7.40 -29.69 -9.97
N THR A 27 8.69 -29.37 -10.08
CA THR A 27 9.85 -30.02 -9.43
C THR A 27 10.77 -30.94 -10.24
N ALA A 28 12.05 -30.55 -10.17
CA ALA A 28 13.29 -31.32 -10.08
C ALA A 28 14.14 -31.58 -11.34
N SER A 29 15.17 -30.75 -11.43
CA SER A 29 16.49 -31.01 -11.99
C SER A 29 17.05 -32.39 -11.65
N ARG A 30 17.60 -33.10 -12.66
CA ARG A 30 18.78 -33.95 -12.51
C ARG A 30 19.64 -33.90 -13.79
N VAL A 31 20.92 -33.63 -13.56
CA VAL A 31 22.04 -33.63 -14.50
C VAL A 31 22.46 -35.08 -14.78
N ALA A 32 22.77 -35.41 -16.04
CA ALA A 32 23.87 -36.31 -16.42
C ALA A 32 24.18 -36.22 -17.93
N LEU A 33 25.48 -36.10 -18.24
CA LEU A 33 26.13 -36.04 -19.56
C LEU A 33 25.80 -37.27 -20.43
N SER A 34 25.79 -37.23 -21.77
CA SER A 34 26.97 -37.21 -22.64
C SER A 34 26.57 -37.37 -24.13
N GLY A 35 27.32 -36.83 -25.10
CA GLY A 35 27.19 -37.23 -26.52
C GLY A 35 27.47 -36.19 -27.63
N VAL A 36 28.71 -35.68 -27.68
CA VAL A 36 29.56 -35.28 -28.84
C VAL A 36 28.96 -35.01 -30.26
N ALA A 37 29.34 -33.82 -30.77
CA ALA A 37 29.69 -33.40 -32.15
C ALA A 37 28.63 -33.11 -33.23
N ALA A 38 28.56 -31.85 -33.67
CA ALA A 38 29.28 -31.39 -34.88
C ALA A 38 29.36 -29.86 -34.89
N ALA A 39 30.56 -29.34 -35.18
CA ALA A 39 30.87 -27.91 -35.23
C ALA A 39 30.63 -27.33 -36.63
N GLN A 40 30.08 -26.12 -36.72
CA GLN A 40 30.47 -25.12 -37.71
C GLN A 40 30.38 -23.71 -37.10
N SER A 41 31.47 -22.97 -37.22
CA SER A 41 31.76 -21.68 -36.61
C SER A 41 31.61 -20.57 -37.65
N VAL A 42 30.83 -19.52 -37.37
CA VAL A 42 31.02 -18.17 -37.96
C VAL A 42 30.52 -17.08 -36.99
N LEU A 43 31.49 -16.35 -36.43
CA LEU A 43 31.51 -14.92 -36.10
C LEU A 43 30.23 -14.20 -35.64
N GLY A 44 30.22 -13.87 -34.34
CA GLY A 44 30.13 -12.49 -33.84
C GLY A 44 28.87 -11.68 -34.16
N PHE A 45 27.97 -11.57 -33.19
CA PHE A 45 27.57 -10.30 -32.58
C PHE A 45 27.06 -10.62 -31.17
N MET A 46 27.77 -10.12 -30.16
CA MET A 46 27.20 -9.98 -28.83
C MET A 46 26.11 -8.91 -28.92
N GLN A 47 24.86 -9.33 -29.05
CA GLN A 47 23.76 -8.48 -28.62
C GLN A 47 23.57 -8.74 -27.14
N SER A 48 24.09 -7.80 -26.35
CA SER A 48 23.59 -7.50 -25.01
C SER A 48 22.06 -7.60 -25.00
N PRO A 49 21.43 -8.01 -23.89
CA PRO A 49 20.01 -7.79 -23.74
C PRO A 49 19.82 -6.27 -23.71
N VAL A 50 19.49 -5.70 -24.86
CA VAL A 50 18.98 -4.34 -24.97
C VAL A 50 17.81 -4.27 -24.00
N GLU A 51 17.92 -3.30 -23.08
CA GLU A 51 16.85 -2.86 -22.20
C GLU A 51 15.54 -2.92 -22.97
N ARG A 52 14.65 -3.80 -22.54
CA ARG A 52 13.27 -3.78 -22.99
C ARG A 52 12.70 -2.50 -22.37
N GLN A 53 12.87 -1.38 -23.07
CA GLN A 53 12.07 -0.19 -22.84
C GLN A 53 10.63 -0.68 -22.80
N ASP A 54 9.98 -0.45 -21.66
CA ASP A 54 8.53 -0.62 -21.49
C ASP A 54 7.84 0.24 -22.55
N THR A 55 7.68 -0.31 -23.75
CA THR A 55 6.77 0.24 -24.74
C THR A 55 5.38 -0.04 -24.18
N PHE A 56 4.76 0.98 -23.59
CA PHE A 56 3.31 1.05 -23.50
C PHE A 56 2.77 0.60 -24.86
N ALA A 57 2.14 -0.57 -24.92
CA ALA A 57 1.58 -1.07 -26.16
C ALA A 57 0.47 -0.11 -26.62
N ALA A 58 0.21 -0.10 -27.93
CA ALA A 58 -0.36 1.02 -28.68
C ALA A 58 -1.79 1.42 -28.27
N SER A 59 -1.93 2.18 -27.19
CA SER A 59 -3.09 3.04 -26.94
C SER A 59 -3.27 4.02 -28.11
N ALA A 60 -4.51 4.46 -28.32
CA ALA A 60 -4.86 5.36 -29.41
C ALA A 60 -3.90 6.57 -29.47
N THR A 61 -3.34 6.84 -30.66
CA THR A 61 -2.50 8.01 -30.87
C THR A 61 -3.39 9.24 -31.09
N CYS A 62 -3.33 10.17 -30.14
CA CYS A 62 -4.17 11.36 -30.17
C CYS A 62 -3.52 12.49 -30.95
N ASN A 63 -4.08 12.80 -32.13
CA ASN A 63 -3.62 13.90 -32.96
C ASN A 63 -4.31 15.21 -32.56
N ASN A 64 -3.52 16.20 -32.11
CA ASN A 64 -4.01 17.51 -31.65
C ASN A 64 -5.16 17.41 -30.63
N PRO A 65 -4.97 16.67 -29.52
CA PRO A 65 -6.04 16.47 -28.55
C PRO A 65 -6.45 17.78 -27.88
N GLN A 66 -7.75 17.92 -27.65
CA GLN A 66 -8.29 19.03 -26.87
C GLN A 66 -8.14 18.77 -25.37
N LEU A 67 -8.12 19.85 -24.59
CA LEU A 67 -8.12 19.76 -23.13
C LEU A 67 -9.55 19.44 -22.65
N SER A 68 -9.69 18.41 -21.83
CA SER A 68 -10.98 18.05 -21.22
C SER A 68 -11.59 19.23 -20.44
N CYS A 69 -12.92 19.25 -20.33
CA CYS A 69 -13.71 20.31 -19.69
C CYS A 69 -13.56 21.74 -20.26
N GLN A 70 -12.80 21.92 -21.33
CA GLN A 70 -12.58 23.20 -22.01
C GLN A 70 -13.12 23.19 -23.45
N ASN A 71 -13.72 22.09 -23.88
CA ASN A 71 -14.30 21.95 -25.20
C ASN A 71 -15.60 22.76 -25.29
N THR A 72 -15.79 23.46 -26.42
CA THR A 72 -17.04 24.17 -26.73
C THR A 72 -17.94 23.37 -27.68
N THR A 73 -17.45 22.23 -28.17
CA THR A 73 -18.15 21.32 -29.07
C THR A 73 -18.14 19.91 -28.50
N ALA A 74 -19.18 19.13 -28.80
CA ALA A 74 -19.20 17.70 -28.46
C ALA A 74 -17.99 17.00 -29.05
N GLN A 75 -17.32 16.18 -28.24
CA GLN A 75 -16.19 15.35 -28.66
C GLN A 75 -16.69 13.92 -28.82
N ASN A 76 -16.35 13.31 -29.96
CA ASN A 76 -16.81 11.96 -30.29
C ASN A 76 -15.72 10.90 -30.12
N ASP A 77 -14.45 11.31 -30.10
CA ASP A 77 -13.31 10.41 -29.88
C ASP A 77 -12.97 10.40 -28.38
N LEU A 78 -13.61 9.50 -27.66
CA LEU A 78 -13.41 9.33 -26.21
C LEU A 78 -12.13 8.59 -25.86
N CYS A 79 -11.42 8.02 -26.83
CA CYS A 79 -10.09 7.47 -26.62
C CYS A 79 -9.03 8.57 -26.52
N CYS A 80 -9.33 9.75 -27.10
CA CYS A 80 -8.46 10.92 -27.08
C CYS A 80 -9.04 12.13 -26.36
N PHE A 81 -10.18 11.97 -25.71
CA PHE A 81 -10.83 13.01 -24.94
C PHE A 81 -11.56 12.44 -23.73
N ASN A 82 -11.12 12.81 -22.53
CA ASN A 82 -11.73 12.37 -21.28
C ASN A 82 -13.11 13.02 -21.08
N SER A 83 -14.18 12.22 -21.16
CA SER A 83 -15.57 12.65 -20.94
C SER A 83 -16.48 11.45 -20.59
N PRO A 84 -17.50 11.61 -19.72
CA PRO A 84 -17.89 12.84 -19.01
C PRO A 84 -16.94 13.21 -17.87
N GLY A 85 -16.18 12.23 -17.36
CA GLY A 85 -15.16 12.38 -16.33
C GLY A 85 -13.90 13.12 -16.77
N GLY A 86 -14.04 14.37 -17.19
CA GLY A 86 -12.96 15.18 -17.76
C GLY A 86 -12.05 15.86 -16.73
N ALA A 87 -12.45 15.95 -15.47
CA ALA A 87 -11.63 16.49 -14.39
C ALA A 87 -11.07 15.33 -13.57
N LEU A 88 -9.76 15.08 -13.67
CA LEU A 88 -9.10 13.98 -12.97
C LEU A 88 -8.49 14.47 -11.66
N LEU A 89 -8.69 13.71 -10.59
CA LEU A 89 -8.18 14.04 -9.26
C LEU A 89 -7.20 12.97 -8.81
N LEU A 90 -5.93 13.32 -8.57
CA LEU A 90 -5.07 12.46 -7.77
C LEU A 90 -5.33 12.75 -6.29
N THR A 91 -5.80 11.75 -5.56
CA THR A 91 -6.14 11.87 -4.14
C THR A 91 -5.11 11.17 -3.26
N GLN A 92 -4.75 11.81 -2.15
CA GLN A 92 -3.74 11.33 -1.21
C GLN A 92 -4.27 11.33 0.22
N PHE A 93 -3.80 10.38 1.03
CA PHE A 93 -4.09 10.25 2.45
C PHE A 93 -2.91 10.65 3.34
N TRP A 94 -3.28 11.21 4.50
CA TRP A 94 -2.45 11.29 5.69
C TRP A 94 -3.11 10.54 6.83
N ASP A 95 -2.83 9.24 6.90
CA ASP A 95 -3.37 8.33 7.90
C ASP A 95 -2.44 8.23 9.11
N THR A 96 -2.93 8.66 10.27
CA THR A 96 -2.18 8.62 11.54
C THR A 96 -2.76 7.66 12.57
N ASP A 97 -3.99 7.18 12.35
CA ASP A 97 -4.69 6.27 13.26
C ASP A 97 -5.73 5.42 12.49
N PRO A 98 -5.37 4.21 12.03
CA PRO A 98 -4.02 3.64 12.11
C PRO A 98 -3.01 4.40 11.24
N VAL A 99 -1.72 4.26 11.54
CA VAL A 99 -0.66 4.82 10.69
C VAL A 99 -0.52 3.96 9.43
N VAL A 100 -0.54 4.59 8.26
CA VAL A 100 -0.33 3.93 6.96
C VAL A 100 0.81 4.62 6.19
N GLY A 101 1.66 3.80 5.58
CA GLY A 101 2.83 4.24 4.80
C GLY A 101 3.94 4.90 5.64
N PRO A 102 4.96 5.48 4.97
CA PRO A 102 6.08 6.11 5.66
C PRO A 102 5.67 7.33 6.51
N ALA A 103 6.43 7.57 7.59
CA ALA A 103 6.16 8.67 8.52
C ALA A 103 6.35 10.06 7.91
N ASP A 104 7.10 10.15 6.81
CA ASP A 104 7.48 11.33 6.06
C ASP A 104 6.88 11.35 4.65
N SER A 105 5.81 10.57 4.42
CA SER A 105 5.12 10.55 3.14
C SER A 105 3.62 10.51 3.31
N TRP A 106 2.92 11.22 2.42
CA TRP A 106 1.52 10.93 2.14
C TRP A 106 1.42 9.59 1.40
N THR A 107 0.23 9.01 1.35
CA THR A 107 -0.05 7.77 0.62
C THR A 107 -1.11 8.02 -0.43
N ILE A 108 -1.17 7.18 -1.45
CA ILE A 108 -2.19 7.22 -2.50
C ILE A 108 -3.53 6.79 -1.91
N HIS A 109 -4.57 7.56 -2.24
CA HIS A 109 -5.96 7.14 -2.12
C HIS A 109 -6.44 6.61 -3.47
N GLY A 110 -6.35 7.43 -4.54
CA GLY A 110 -6.70 6.99 -5.89
C GLY A 110 -6.54 8.06 -6.97
N LEU A 111 -7.06 7.76 -8.16
CA LEU A 111 -7.20 8.67 -9.29
C LEU A 111 -8.65 8.61 -9.78
N TRP A 112 -9.38 9.73 -9.68
CA TRP A 112 -10.82 9.73 -9.88
C TRP A 112 -11.26 10.65 -11.03
N PRO A 113 -12.14 10.18 -11.92
CA PRO A 113 -12.71 10.99 -12.98
C PRO A 113 -14.00 11.68 -12.53
N ASP A 114 -13.91 12.95 -12.16
CA ASP A 114 -15.08 13.81 -11.93
C ASP A 114 -15.57 14.41 -13.25
N ASN A 115 -16.88 14.63 -13.32
CA ASN A 115 -17.49 15.47 -14.32
C ASN A 115 -16.99 16.91 -14.17
N CYS A 116 -17.07 17.68 -15.25
CA CYS A 116 -16.55 19.05 -15.29
C CYS A 116 -17.24 20.02 -14.32
N ASP A 117 -18.41 19.66 -13.78
CA ASP A 117 -19.15 20.42 -12.76
C ASP A 117 -18.84 19.99 -11.32
N GLY A 118 -17.94 19.02 -11.13
CA GLY A 118 -17.58 18.46 -9.82
C GLY A 118 -18.51 17.35 -9.30
N THR A 119 -19.52 16.93 -10.08
CA THR A 119 -20.21 15.65 -9.84
C THR A 119 -19.35 14.49 -10.34
N TYR A 120 -19.71 13.24 -10.08
CA TYR A 120 -18.93 12.08 -10.53
C TYR A 120 -19.80 10.87 -10.84
N GLU A 121 -19.26 9.98 -11.68
CA GLU A 121 -19.81 8.66 -11.94
C GLU A 121 -19.05 7.58 -11.15
N ALA A 122 -19.68 6.42 -10.94
CA ALA A 122 -19.09 5.34 -10.17
C ALA A 122 -19.57 3.98 -10.69
N ASN A 123 -18.66 2.99 -10.68
CA ASN A 123 -18.92 1.62 -11.12
C ASN A 123 -19.46 1.56 -12.56
N CYS A 124 -18.74 2.18 -13.49
CA CYS A 124 -19.23 2.41 -14.85
C CYS A 124 -19.23 1.16 -15.74
N ASP A 125 -18.49 0.10 -15.37
CA ASP A 125 -18.49 -1.17 -16.10
C ASP A 125 -18.22 -2.38 -15.18
N ASP A 126 -19.29 -3.05 -14.75
CA ASP A 126 -19.22 -4.24 -13.89
C ASP A 126 -18.46 -5.41 -14.54
N ARG A 127 -18.36 -5.46 -15.87
CA ARG A 127 -17.66 -6.56 -16.59
C ARG A 127 -16.14 -6.43 -16.45
N ARG A 128 -15.66 -5.23 -16.15
CA ARG A 128 -14.25 -4.93 -15.89
C ARG A 128 -13.96 -4.77 -14.40
N ALA A 129 -14.92 -4.99 -13.50
CA ALA A 129 -14.68 -4.95 -12.06
C ALA A 129 -13.96 -6.22 -11.58
N TYR A 130 -12.63 -6.21 -11.63
CA TYR A 130 -11.79 -7.35 -11.25
C TYR A 130 -11.59 -7.47 -9.73
N THR A 131 -11.39 -8.71 -9.27
CA THR A 131 -11.15 -9.06 -7.85
C THR A 131 -9.81 -9.77 -7.63
N ASN A 132 -8.83 -9.44 -8.47
CA ASN A 132 -7.49 -10.05 -8.47
C ASN A 132 -6.43 -9.10 -9.08
N ILE A 133 -6.50 -7.81 -8.73
CA ILE A 133 -5.61 -6.76 -9.20
C ILE A 133 -4.14 -7.13 -9.00
N THR A 134 -3.73 -7.63 -7.82
CA THR A 134 -2.34 -8.06 -7.59
C THR A 134 -1.88 -9.07 -8.64
N GLN A 135 -2.73 -10.06 -8.96
CA GLN A 135 -2.38 -11.12 -9.91
C GLN A 135 -2.31 -10.59 -11.34
N ILE A 136 -3.20 -9.68 -11.72
CA ILE A 136 -3.18 -8.98 -13.02
C ILE A 136 -1.84 -8.26 -13.20
N LEU A 137 -1.44 -7.44 -12.22
CA LEU A 137 -0.19 -6.68 -12.27
C LEU A 137 1.05 -7.60 -12.31
N GLN A 138 1.05 -8.68 -11.53
CA GLN A 138 2.12 -9.67 -11.53
C GLN A 138 2.22 -10.42 -12.85
N ALA A 139 1.09 -10.82 -13.45
CA ALA A 139 1.04 -11.47 -14.76
C ALA A 139 1.53 -10.54 -15.88
N ALA A 140 1.33 -9.22 -15.74
CA ALA A 140 1.89 -8.20 -16.61
C ALA A 140 3.39 -7.91 -16.36
N GLY A 141 4.03 -8.60 -15.41
CA GLY A 141 5.44 -8.42 -15.06
C GLY A 141 5.73 -7.16 -14.24
N LYS A 142 4.72 -6.55 -13.62
CA LYS A 142 4.84 -5.29 -12.86
C LYS A 142 5.03 -5.51 -11.36
N GLN A 143 5.96 -6.39 -10.97
CA GLN A 143 6.23 -6.66 -9.54
C GLN A 143 6.71 -5.41 -8.79
N ASP A 144 7.57 -4.59 -9.40
CA ASP A 144 8.05 -3.34 -8.78
C ASP A 144 6.91 -2.35 -8.49
N LEU A 145 5.88 -2.32 -9.36
CA LEU A 145 4.68 -1.50 -9.15
C LEU A 145 3.88 -2.02 -7.96
N VAL A 146 3.67 -3.35 -7.88
CA VAL A 146 3.00 -3.99 -6.74
C VAL A 146 3.73 -3.72 -5.43
N ASP A 147 5.06 -3.79 -5.42
CA ASP A 147 5.87 -3.53 -4.22
C ASP A 147 5.80 -2.05 -3.80
N TYR A 148 5.79 -1.14 -4.77
CA TYR A 148 5.59 0.29 -4.52
C TYR A 148 4.20 0.56 -3.94
N MET A 149 3.14 0.00 -4.54
CA MET A 149 1.76 0.13 -4.06
C MET A 149 1.59 -0.48 -2.67
N ASN A 150 2.24 -1.60 -2.39
CA ASN A 150 2.27 -2.19 -1.05
C ASN A 150 2.94 -1.30 0.00
N THR A 151 3.65 -0.24 -0.39
CA THR A 151 4.21 0.75 0.56
C THR A 151 3.39 2.03 0.61
N TYR A 152 2.96 2.51 -0.56
CA TYR A 152 2.41 3.85 -0.73
C TYR A 152 0.92 3.89 -1.05
N TRP A 153 0.26 2.76 -1.29
CA TRP A 153 -1.18 2.66 -1.61
C TRP A 153 -1.85 1.56 -0.79
N GLN A 154 -1.71 1.62 0.52
CA GLN A 154 -2.31 0.65 1.44
C GLN A 154 -3.69 1.12 1.94
N SER A 155 -4.51 0.17 2.38
CA SER A 155 -5.77 0.45 3.06
C SER A 155 -5.56 0.77 4.54
N ASN A 156 -6.33 1.70 5.10
CA ASN A 156 -6.37 1.98 6.53
C ASN A 156 -7.41 1.13 7.30
N SER A 157 -8.21 0.31 6.61
CA SER A 157 -9.27 -0.50 7.24
C SER A 157 -9.56 -1.84 6.56
N GLY A 158 -8.61 -2.37 5.77
CA GLY A 158 -8.80 -3.58 4.97
C GLY A 158 -7.50 -4.10 4.36
N SER A 159 -7.58 -4.99 3.37
CA SER A 159 -6.40 -5.42 2.61
C SER A 159 -6.12 -4.45 1.48
N ALA A 160 -4.84 -4.34 1.09
CA ALA A 160 -4.44 -3.54 -0.07
C ALA A 160 -5.15 -4.03 -1.35
N GLU A 161 -5.28 -5.34 -1.54
CA GLU A 161 -6.03 -5.93 -2.67
C GLU A 161 -7.46 -5.41 -2.73
N THR A 162 -8.26 -5.57 -1.66
CA THR A 162 -9.66 -5.10 -1.65
C THR A 162 -9.81 -3.61 -1.88
N PHE A 163 -8.78 -2.84 -1.51
CA PHE A 163 -8.76 -1.41 -1.75
C PHE A 163 -8.43 -1.08 -3.21
N TRP A 164 -7.47 -1.77 -3.82
CA TRP A 164 -7.17 -1.62 -5.25
C TRP A 164 -8.34 -2.08 -6.12
N GLU A 165 -9.02 -3.16 -5.75
CA GLU A 165 -10.28 -3.59 -6.38
C GLU A 165 -11.34 -2.49 -6.33
N HIS A 166 -11.50 -1.83 -5.17
CA HIS A 166 -12.42 -0.71 -5.02
C HIS A 166 -12.05 0.46 -5.93
N GLU A 167 -10.79 0.90 -5.90
CA GLU A 167 -10.34 2.06 -6.68
C GLU A 167 -10.47 1.79 -8.19
N TRP A 168 -10.10 0.60 -8.65
CA TRP A 168 -10.30 0.22 -10.05
C TRP A 168 -11.79 0.10 -10.41
N GLY A 169 -12.54 -0.74 -9.69
CA GLY A 169 -13.93 -1.05 -10.01
C GLY A 169 -14.84 0.17 -9.98
N LYS A 170 -14.64 1.05 -8.99
CA LYS A 170 -15.46 2.25 -8.81
C LYS A 170 -15.03 3.42 -9.68
N HIS A 171 -13.71 3.67 -9.81
CA HIS A 171 -13.19 4.87 -10.45
C HIS A 171 -12.46 4.59 -11.76
N GLY A 172 -11.56 3.60 -11.78
CA GLY A 172 -10.82 3.22 -13.01
C GLY A 172 -11.74 2.81 -14.17
N THR A 173 -12.84 2.10 -13.89
CA THR A 173 -13.83 1.71 -14.92
C THR A 173 -14.54 2.91 -15.55
N CYS A 174 -14.55 4.08 -14.90
CA CYS A 174 -15.20 5.30 -15.38
C CYS A 174 -14.27 6.21 -16.21
N ILE A 175 -13.01 5.83 -16.40
CA ILE A 175 -12.09 6.58 -17.26
C ILE A 175 -12.29 6.13 -18.70
N SER A 176 -13.03 6.94 -19.47
CA SER A 176 -13.36 6.68 -20.89
C SER A 176 -12.16 6.30 -21.76
N THR A 177 -10.99 6.93 -21.55
CA THR A 177 -9.83 6.66 -22.40
C THR A 177 -9.14 5.32 -22.09
N LEU A 178 -9.51 4.65 -20.99
CA LEU A 178 -9.05 3.30 -20.62
C LEU A 178 -10.00 2.20 -21.10
N ASP A 179 -10.98 2.53 -21.96
CA ASP A 179 -11.81 1.51 -22.59
C ASP A 179 -10.93 0.57 -23.45
N PRO A 180 -11.09 -0.77 -23.38
CA PRO A 180 -10.38 -1.71 -24.23
C PRO A 180 -10.44 -1.39 -25.74
N ASP A 181 -11.51 -0.76 -26.22
CA ASP A 181 -11.66 -0.35 -27.63
C ASP A 181 -10.67 0.77 -28.03
N CYS A 182 -10.02 1.41 -27.06
CA CYS A 182 -8.98 2.41 -27.28
C CYS A 182 -7.58 1.84 -27.53
N TYR A 183 -7.45 0.50 -27.54
CA TYR A 183 -6.18 -0.20 -27.73
C TYR A 183 -6.15 -0.89 -29.09
N THR A 184 -5.05 -0.72 -29.82
CA THR A 184 -4.92 -1.30 -31.18
C THR A 184 -4.73 -2.82 -31.15
N ASP A 185 -4.01 -3.33 -30.14
CA ASP A 185 -3.70 -4.75 -29.95
C ASP A 185 -3.97 -5.17 -28.50
N TYR A 186 -5.18 -4.88 -28.02
CA TYR A 186 -5.58 -5.06 -26.62
C TYR A 186 -5.25 -6.46 -26.09
N LYS A 187 -4.59 -6.51 -24.94
CA LYS A 187 -4.48 -7.73 -24.12
C LYS A 187 -5.44 -7.64 -22.94
N PRO A 188 -6.09 -8.75 -22.56
CA PRO A 188 -6.98 -8.74 -21.39
C PRO A 188 -6.31 -8.10 -20.18
N THR A 189 -7.02 -7.17 -19.54
CA THR A 189 -6.62 -6.41 -18.33
C THR A 189 -5.44 -5.43 -18.50
N GLU A 190 -5.03 -5.14 -19.73
CA GLU A 190 -3.94 -4.20 -20.03
C GLU A 190 -4.21 -2.79 -19.46
N GLU A 191 -5.44 -2.32 -19.56
CA GLU A 191 -5.90 -1.03 -19.06
C GLU A 191 -5.77 -0.89 -17.53
N VAL A 192 -5.90 -2.01 -16.81
CA VAL A 192 -5.75 -2.06 -15.35
C VAL A 192 -4.30 -1.72 -14.99
N THR A 193 -3.36 -2.35 -15.69
CA THR A 193 -1.93 -2.15 -15.46
C THR A 193 -1.55 -0.69 -15.71
N GLU A 194 -2.06 -0.10 -16.79
CA GLU A 194 -1.81 1.29 -17.13
C GLU A 194 -2.43 2.27 -16.13
N PHE A 195 -3.64 1.99 -15.63
CA PHE A 195 -4.26 2.78 -14.58
C PHE A 195 -3.36 2.87 -13.34
N PHE A 196 -2.99 1.72 -12.75
CA PHE A 196 -2.19 1.69 -11.53
C PHE A 196 -0.81 2.30 -11.72
N GLN A 197 -0.16 2.04 -12.86
CA GLN A 197 1.12 2.66 -13.18
C GLN A 197 0.97 4.19 -13.28
N LYS A 198 -0.06 4.68 -13.98
CA LYS A 198 -0.31 6.12 -14.13
C LYS A 198 -0.56 6.82 -12.80
N VAL A 199 -1.37 6.22 -11.91
CA VAL A 199 -1.61 6.79 -10.57
C VAL A 199 -0.29 6.93 -9.81
N VAL A 200 0.55 5.88 -9.82
CA VAL A 200 1.87 5.88 -9.17
C VAL A 200 2.81 6.91 -9.78
N ASP A 201 2.84 7.04 -11.11
CA ASP A 201 3.69 8.00 -11.80
C ASP A 201 3.31 9.45 -11.43
N ILE A 202 2.01 9.77 -11.42
CA ILE A 202 1.54 11.12 -11.03
C ILE A 202 1.83 11.36 -9.54
N PHE A 203 1.56 10.39 -8.66
CA PHE A 203 1.83 10.50 -7.23
C PHE A 203 3.29 10.84 -6.93
N LYS A 204 4.25 10.22 -7.64
CA LYS A 204 5.68 10.52 -7.49
C LYS A 204 6.04 11.97 -7.85
N THR A 205 5.24 12.64 -8.67
CA THR A 205 5.43 14.08 -8.98
C THR A 205 4.82 15.02 -7.94
N LEU A 206 4.05 14.48 -6.99
CA LEU A 206 3.31 15.23 -5.97
C LEU A 206 3.80 14.88 -4.56
N PRO A 207 5.06 15.21 -4.18
CA PRO A 207 5.60 14.94 -2.84
C PRO A 207 5.02 15.92 -1.80
N THR A 208 3.73 15.76 -1.48
CA THR A 208 2.95 16.65 -0.60
C THR A 208 3.65 16.91 0.74
N TYR A 209 4.27 15.90 1.36
CA TYR A 209 5.01 16.07 2.62
C TYR A 209 6.16 17.07 2.48
N GLN A 210 6.95 16.93 1.42
CA GLN A 210 8.09 17.79 1.14
C GLN A 210 7.63 19.23 0.86
N TRP A 211 6.61 19.42 0.01
CA TRP A 211 6.11 20.75 -0.33
C TRP A 211 5.55 21.50 0.88
N LEU A 212 4.86 20.80 1.78
CA LEU A 212 4.42 21.37 3.05
C LEU A 212 5.63 21.71 3.94
N GLY A 213 6.60 20.80 4.07
CA GLY A 213 7.81 21.00 4.85
C GLY A 213 8.64 22.21 4.40
N ASP A 214 8.85 22.37 3.09
CA ASP A 214 9.57 23.51 2.48
C ASP A 214 8.88 24.86 2.77
N ALA A 215 7.57 24.84 3.02
CA ALA A 215 6.78 26.02 3.42
C ALA A 215 6.64 26.17 4.95
N GLY A 216 7.36 25.36 5.74
CA GLY A 216 7.30 25.36 7.20
C GLY A 216 6.02 24.74 7.79
N VAL A 217 5.28 23.96 7.01
CA VAL A 217 4.12 23.18 7.45
C VAL A 217 4.54 21.73 7.66
N THR A 218 4.98 21.39 8.86
CA THR A 218 5.42 20.02 9.20
C THR A 218 4.45 19.35 10.18
N PRO A 219 4.40 18.02 10.24
CA PRO A 219 3.62 17.36 11.28
C PRO A 219 4.08 17.79 12.68
N SER A 220 3.13 18.02 13.57
CA SER A 220 3.39 18.53 14.92
C SER A 220 2.39 18.01 15.93
N SER A 221 2.81 17.93 17.19
CA SER A 221 1.95 17.64 18.34
C SER A 221 1.20 18.86 18.86
N SER A 222 1.66 20.07 18.53
CA SER A 222 1.14 21.32 19.10
C SER A 222 0.87 22.42 18.07
N ALA A 223 1.65 22.47 16.98
CA ALA A 223 1.44 23.45 15.95
C ALA A 223 0.13 23.20 15.20
N THR A 224 -0.49 24.29 14.79
CA THR A 224 -1.66 24.27 13.92
C THR A 224 -1.49 25.28 12.80
N TYR A 225 -2.16 25.02 11.68
CA TYR A 225 -1.99 25.77 10.45
C TYR A 225 -3.32 26.41 10.00
N SER A 226 -3.21 27.41 9.14
CA SER A 226 -4.38 27.93 8.42
C SER A 226 -4.60 27.17 7.11
N LEU A 227 -5.86 27.08 6.69
CA LEU A 227 -6.20 26.46 5.40
C LEU A 227 -5.45 27.15 4.25
N SER A 228 -5.41 28.48 4.28
CA SER A 228 -4.70 29.29 3.29
C SER A 228 -3.21 28.98 3.24
N GLN A 229 -2.56 28.75 4.38
CA GLN A 229 -1.13 28.40 4.43
C GLN A 229 -0.87 27.04 3.78
N ILE A 230 -1.68 26.03 4.10
CA ILE A 230 -1.58 24.69 3.50
C ILE A 230 -1.81 24.76 1.99
N GLN A 231 -2.88 25.43 1.57
CA GLN A 231 -3.23 25.56 0.15
C GLN A 231 -2.17 26.30 -0.65
N GLN A 232 -1.62 27.41 -0.13
CA GLN A 232 -0.57 28.17 -0.82
C GLN A 232 0.74 27.37 -0.93
N ALA A 233 1.11 26.62 0.11
CA ALA A 233 2.30 25.76 0.10
C ALA A 233 2.25 24.74 -1.04
N LEU A 234 1.09 24.10 -1.23
CA LEU A 234 0.89 23.09 -2.27
C LEU A 234 0.67 23.72 -3.65
N ALA A 235 -0.15 24.77 -3.75
CA ALA A 235 -0.45 25.43 -5.02
C ALA A 235 0.80 25.98 -5.71
N LYS A 236 1.80 26.43 -4.93
CA LYS A 236 3.09 26.91 -5.46
C LYS A 236 3.76 25.90 -6.40
N ASN A 237 3.61 24.60 -6.14
CA ASN A 237 4.22 23.53 -6.93
C ASN A 237 3.23 22.84 -7.87
N HIS A 238 1.95 23.19 -7.80
CA HIS A 238 0.87 22.63 -8.63
C HIS A 238 0.36 23.67 -9.65
N GLY A 239 1.26 24.33 -10.37
CA GLY A 239 0.90 25.31 -11.41
C GLY A 239 0.18 26.57 -10.88
N GLY A 240 0.32 26.89 -9.59
CA GLY A 240 -0.42 27.96 -8.93
C GLY A 240 -1.88 27.61 -8.63
N LYS A 241 -2.26 26.34 -8.81
CA LYS A 241 -3.64 25.87 -8.68
C LYS A 241 -3.92 25.31 -7.30
N THR A 242 -5.07 25.70 -6.75
CA THR A 242 -5.42 25.41 -5.37
C THR A 242 -5.95 23.98 -5.24
N PRO A 243 -5.28 23.07 -4.52
CA PRO A 243 -5.81 21.73 -4.27
C PRO A 243 -6.94 21.77 -3.22
N TYR A 244 -7.75 20.71 -3.21
CA TYR A 244 -8.67 20.44 -2.11
C TYR A 244 -7.90 19.92 -0.90
N ILE A 245 -8.29 20.39 0.30
CA ILE A 245 -7.78 19.90 1.57
C ILE A 245 -8.95 19.31 2.36
N GLY A 246 -8.87 18.04 2.71
CA GLY A 246 -9.85 17.34 3.53
C GLY A 246 -9.36 17.20 4.97
N CYS A 247 -10.23 17.52 5.92
CA CYS A 247 -9.99 17.35 7.34
C CYS A 247 -10.91 16.30 7.96
N ARG A 248 -10.35 15.54 8.90
CA ARG A 248 -11.08 14.64 9.80
C ARG A 248 -10.80 15.05 11.24
N SER A 249 -11.85 15.40 11.98
CA SER A 249 -11.75 15.84 13.39
C SER A 249 -10.75 17.00 13.59
N GLY A 250 -10.76 17.97 12.67
CA GLY A 250 -9.88 19.15 12.70
C GLY A 250 -8.41 18.90 12.34
N ALA A 251 -8.07 17.69 11.90
CA ALA A 251 -6.75 17.37 11.38
C ALA A 251 -6.82 17.15 9.86
N VAL A 252 -5.80 17.60 9.13
CA VAL A 252 -5.68 17.27 7.71
C VAL A 252 -5.56 15.76 7.54
N ASN A 253 -6.31 15.21 6.60
CA ASN A 253 -6.37 13.79 6.32
C ASN A 253 -6.33 13.49 4.82
N GLU A 254 -6.80 14.40 3.97
CA GLU A 254 -6.79 14.23 2.51
C GLU A 254 -6.28 15.46 1.78
N VAL A 255 -5.65 15.24 0.63
CA VAL A 255 -5.34 16.27 -0.37
C VAL A 255 -5.72 15.74 -1.74
N TRP A 256 -6.46 16.53 -2.52
CA TRP A 256 -6.83 16.18 -3.90
C TRP A 256 -6.29 17.22 -4.89
N TYR A 257 -5.49 16.74 -5.84
CA TYR A 257 -4.90 17.55 -6.91
C TYR A 257 -5.69 17.34 -8.20
N PHE A 258 -6.24 18.43 -8.73
CA PHE A 258 -7.14 18.39 -9.89
C PHE A 258 -6.38 18.69 -11.17
N TYR A 259 -6.79 18.02 -12.24
CA TYR A 259 -6.26 18.14 -13.59
C TYR A 259 -7.37 18.12 -14.63
N ASN A 260 -7.21 18.90 -15.70
CA ASN A 260 -7.80 18.55 -16.98
C ASN A 260 -6.74 17.80 -17.80
N ILE A 261 -7.18 16.93 -18.70
CA ILE A 261 -6.31 16.05 -19.48
C ILE A 261 -6.35 16.46 -20.94
N ARG A 262 -5.17 16.66 -21.54
CA ARG A 262 -5.01 16.84 -22.98
C ARG A 262 -4.57 15.51 -23.58
N GLY A 263 -5.51 14.80 -24.21
CA GLY A 263 -5.31 13.46 -24.76
C GLY A 263 -5.91 12.39 -23.84
N SER A 264 -5.27 11.22 -23.80
CA SER A 264 -5.68 10.09 -22.98
C SER A 264 -5.04 10.10 -21.58
N VAL A 265 -5.56 9.34 -20.62
CA VAL A 265 -4.91 9.16 -19.31
C VAL A 265 -3.56 8.46 -19.44
N GLN A 266 -3.43 7.54 -20.39
CA GLN A 266 -2.22 6.74 -20.62
C GLN A 266 -1.00 7.60 -20.97
N THR A 267 -1.17 8.53 -21.92
CA THR A 267 -0.04 9.25 -22.55
C THR A 267 -0.24 10.76 -22.62
N GLY A 268 -1.44 11.25 -22.30
CA GLY A 268 -1.78 12.65 -22.36
C GLY A 268 -1.14 13.49 -21.25
N GLU A 269 -1.31 14.80 -21.41
CA GLU A 269 -0.78 15.79 -20.49
C GLU A 269 -1.81 16.12 -19.40
N PHE A 270 -1.37 15.97 -18.15
CA PHE A 270 -2.14 16.35 -16.97
C PHE A 270 -1.91 17.83 -16.68
N VAL A 271 -2.89 18.67 -17.00
CA VAL A 271 -2.82 20.13 -16.82
C VAL A 271 -3.48 20.52 -15.49
N PRO A 272 -2.74 21.06 -14.51
CA PRO A 272 -3.30 21.47 -13.22
C PRO A 272 -4.48 22.43 -13.35
N ILE A 273 -5.52 22.21 -12.56
CA ILE A 273 -6.64 23.14 -12.38
C ILE A 273 -6.93 23.39 -10.90
N ASP A 274 -7.66 24.46 -10.62
CA ASP A 274 -8.16 24.73 -9.28
C ASP A 274 -9.19 23.67 -8.87
N THR A 275 -9.26 23.38 -7.57
CA THR A 275 -10.25 22.44 -7.04
C THR A 275 -11.67 22.81 -7.44
N LEU A 276 -12.46 21.80 -7.81
CA LEU A 276 -13.87 21.94 -8.16
C LEU A 276 -14.80 21.92 -6.94
N THR A 277 -14.25 21.66 -5.75
CA THR A 277 -15.03 21.53 -4.52
C THR A 277 -14.39 22.30 -3.35
N LYS A 278 -15.20 22.60 -2.34
CA LYS A 278 -14.76 23.39 -1.19
C LYS A 278 -14.19 22.49 -0.10
N SER A 279 -13.05 22.87 0.45
CA SER A 279 -12.47 22.24 1.65
C SER A 279 -13.50 22.19 2.79
N ASN A 280 -13.53 21.06 3.50
CA ASN A 280 -14.28 20.91 4.75
C ASN A 280 -13.47 21.31 6.00
N CYS A 281 -12.22 21.74 5.84
CA CYS A 281 -11.35 22.18 6.93
C CYS A 281 -11.77 23.55 7.49
N PRO A 282 -11.51 23.82 8.79
CA PRO A 282 -11.65 25.17 9.34
C PRO A 282 -10.62 26.12 8.71
N SER A 283 -10.89 27.43 8.72
CA SER A 283 -9.97 28.44 8.17
C SER A 283 -8.62 28.50 8.90
N SER A 284 -8.60 28.13 10.19
CA SER A 284 -7.40 28.08 11.03
C SER A 284 -7.50 26.98 12.10
N GLY A 285 -6.38 26.65 12.73
CA GLY A 285 -6.34 25.63 13.79
C GLY A 285 -6.27 24.20 13.25
N ILE A 286 -5.95 24.02 11.97
CA ILE A 286 -5.82 22.69 11.34
C ILE A 286 -4.61 21.99 11.92
N LYS A 287 -4.80 20.76 12.41
CA LYS A 287 -3.73 19.91 12.90
C LYS A 287 -3.11 19.14 11.74
N TYR A 288 -1.78 19.12 11.66
CA TYR A 288 -1.05 18.16 10.83
C TYR A 288 -0.39 17.15 11.77
N LYS A 289 -1.04 16.01 11.98
CA LYS A 289 -0.65 15.07 13.04
C LYS A 289 0.61 14.31 12.67
N LEU A 290 1.46 14.01 13.66
CA LEU A 290 2.59 13.10 13.47
C LEU A 290 2.08 11.68 13.16
N LYS A 291 2.59 11.06 12.10
CA LYS A 291 2.54 9.60 11.94
C LYS A 291 3.51 9.01 12.97
N GLY A 292 2.99 8.47 14.06
CA GLY A 292 3.81 7.85 15.12
C GLY A 292 4.34 8.77 16.23
N GLY A 293 3.64 9.87 16.59
CA GLY A 293 4.06 10.76 17.68
C GLY A 293 2.95 11.08 18.69
N ASN A 294 3.18 10.74 19.97
CA ASN A 294 2.33 11.14 21.11
C ASN A 294 2.33 12.67 21.27
N GLY A 295 1.20 13.31 20.96
CA GLY A 295 0.95 14.70 21.32
C GLY A 295 0.33 14.81 22.71
N GLY A 296 1.18 15.07 23.71
CA GLY A 296 0.78 15.40 25.07
C GLY A 296 1.99 15.73 25.95
N SER A 297 2.38 17.01 26.00
CA SER A 297 3.37 17.54 26.95
C SER A 297 2.72 17.71 28.35
N PRO A 298 3.50 17.69 29.44
CA PRO A 298 3.93 18.97 29.99
C PRO A 298 5.42 19.03 30.38
N THR A 299 6.07 20.08 29.86
CA THR A 299 6.96 21.03 30.56
C THR A 299 8.21 20.50 31.28
N SER A 300 9.40 20.83 30.73
CA SER A 300 10.39 21.65 31.46
C SER A 300 11.52 22.16 30.54
N THR A 301 11.56 23.48 30.42
CA THR A 301 12.71 24.41 30.44
C THR A 301 14.15 23.90 30.14
N THR A 302 14.73 24.52 29.09
CA THR A 302 16.12 25.00 28.91
C THR A 302 17.30 24.11 29.28
N THR A 303 18.17 23.77 28.31
CA THR A 303 19.43 24.50 28.00
C THR A 303 20.16 23.89 26.79
N GLY A 304 20.57 24.76 25.85
CA GLY A 304 21.89 24.76 25.21
C GLY A 304 22.32 23.65 24.23
N GLY A 305 22.35 24.01 22.94
CA GLY A 305 23.57 23.89 22.13
C GLY A 305 23.91 22.55 21.45
N GLY A 306 23.48 22.42 20.18
CA GLY A 306 24.35 21.96 19.08
C GLY A 306 24.62 20.47 18.86
N SER A 307 24.06 19.96 17.75
CA SER A 307 24.57 18.93 16.82
C SER A 307 23.70 17.66 16.69
N GLN A 308 23.25 17.38 15.46
CA GLN A 308 22.54 16.19 14.98
C GLN A 308 23.52 15.33 14.14
N PRO A 309 23.32 14.01 13.92
CA PRO A 309 22.91 12.93 14.83
C PRO A 309 23.86 11.71 14.77
N THR A 310 23.95 10.97 15.88
CA THR A 310 24.19 9.51 15.84
C THR A 310 23.45 8.90 17.04
N SER A 311 22.23 8.39 16.85
CA SER A 311 21.54 7.65 17.93
C SER A 311 21.90 6.17 17.85
N SER A 312 22.66 5.73 18.86
CA SER A 312 22.81 4.32 19.21
C SER A 312 21.47 3.72 19.69
N PRO A 313 21.23 2.40 19.59
CA PRO A 313 19.98 1.77 20.00
C PRO A 313 19.78 1.84 21.52
N GLY A 314 18.55 2.10 21.97
CA GLY A 314 18.18 1.94 23.38
C GLY A 314 18.34 0.48 23.84
N THR A 315 18.50 0.27 25.16
CA THR A 315 18.62 -1.07 25.74
C THR A 315 17.41 -1.93 25.36
N PRO A 316 17.59 -3.09 24.70
CA PRO A 316 16.49 -3.99 24.38
C PRO A 316 15.73 -4.44 25.63
N PHE A 317 14.43 -4.66 25.50
CA PHE A 317 13.55 -5.09 26.60
C PHE A 317 13.59 -4.18 27.84
N ALA A 318 13.62 -2.86 27.60
CA ALA A 318 13.39 -1.85 28.63
C ALA A 318 12.23 -0.93 28.23
N GLY A 319 11.34 -0.63 29.18
CA GLY A 319 10.23 0.28 28.94
C GLY A 319 9.18 -0.31 28.01
N SER A 320 8.58 0.50 27.14
CA SER A 320 7.54 0.03 26.22
C SER A 320 8.14 -0.41 24.88
N GLY A 321 7.55 -1.44 24.27
CA GLY A 321 7.97 -1.92 22.95
C GLY A 321 7.01 -2.96 22.38
N PHE A 322 7.37 -3.50 21.23
CA PHE A 322 6.62 -4.52 20.51
C PHE A 322 7.42 -5.82 20.46
N LEU A 323 6.70 -6.93 20.39
CA LEU A 323 7.26 -8.27 20.21
C LEU A 323 6.95 -8.73 18.79
N ASN A 324 7.89 -8.49 17.89
CA ASN A 324 7.77 -8.89 16.49
C ASN A 324 8.09 -10.37 16.33
N VAL A 325 7.31 -11.09 15.54
CA VAL A 325 7.56 -12.52 15.29
C VAL A 325 8.27 -12.64 13.95
N VAL A 326 9.43 -13.28 13.95
CA VAL A 326 10.21 -13.59 12.75
C VAL A 326 10.10 -15.08 12.47
N ALA A 327 9.58 -15.45 11.31
CA ALA A 327 9.36 -16.84 10.90
C ALA A 327 9.84 -17.04 9.46
N GLY A 328 10.71 -18.03 9.24
CA GLY A 328 11.36 -18.24 7.93
C GLY A 328 12.23 -17.05 7.50
N GLY A 329 12.96 -16.44 8.45
CA GLY A 329 13.95 -15.39 8.19
C GLY A 329 13.40 -13.98 7.91
N SER A 330 12.09 -13.77 8.01
CA SER A 330 11.44 -12.46 7.82
C SER A 330 10.46 -12.18 8.94
N GLN A 331 10.29 -10.91 9.30
CA GLN A 331 9.27 -10.49 10.26
C GLN A 331 7.89 -10.76 9.65
N LYS A 332 7.09 -11.58 10.33
CA LYS A 332 5.75 -11.98 9.93
C LYS A 332 4.84 -11.70 11.11
N GLY A 333 4.29 -10.51 11.21
CA GLY A 333 3.41 -10.15 12.33
C GLY A 333 4.11 -10.06 13.67
N CYS A 334 3.34 -10.20 14.75
CA CYS A 334 3.78 -9.89 16.10
C CYS A 334 2.88 -10.53 17.16
N ILE A 335 3.34 -10.49 18.41
CA ILE A 335 2.54 -10.92 19.54
C ILE A 335 1.51 -9.83 19.87
N ILE A 336 0.27 -10.25 20.09
CA ILE A 336 -0.85 -9.37 20.49
C ILE A 336 -1.17 -9.50 21.98
N SER A 337 -2.15 -8.74 22.47
CA SER A 337 -2.26 -8.45 23.91
C SER A 337 -2.53 -9.68 24.77
N ALA A 338 -3.03 -10.78 24.20
CA ALA A 338 -3.25 -12.05 24.91
C ALA A 338 -2.02 -12.98 24.90
N GLY A 339 -0.94 -12.64 24.20
CA GLY A 339 0.25 -13.49 24.04
C GLY A 339 0.24 -14.40 22.80
N THR A 340 -0.77 -14.30 21.94
CA THR A 340 -0.84 -15.02 20.66
C THR A 340 -0.16 -14.25 19.53
N TRP A 341 0.26 -14.97 18.49
CA TRP A 341 0.83 -14.43 17.27
C TRP A 341 -0.28 -14.09 16.26
N TYR A 342 -0.19 -12.89 15.68
CA TYR A 342 -1.12 -12.38 14.69
C TYR A 342 -0.38 -11.65 13.56
N THR A 343 -0.83 -11.80 12.31
CA THR A 343 -0.15 -11.27 11.11
C THR A 343 -0.91 -10.14 10.42
N SER A 344 -2.16 -9.89 10.78
CA SER A 344 -3.10 -9.05 10.02
C SER A 344 -3.68 -7.88 10.83
N GLY A 345 -3.10 -7.55 11.98
CA GLY A 345 -3.53 -6.39 12.77
C GLY A 345 -2.46 -5.88 13.72
N THR A 346 -2.86 -4.99 14.61
CA THR A 346 -1.93 -4.18 15.42
C THR A 346 -1.20 -5.01 16.47
N CYS A 347 0.13 -4.89 16.48
CA CYS A 347 0.97 -5.43 17.53
C CYS A 347 0.60 -4.87 18.90
N ALA A 348 0.59 -5.71 19.92
CA ALA A 348 0.41 -5.20 21.26
C ALA A 348 1.66 -4.48 21.74
N THR A 349 1.45 -3.40 22.49
CA THR A 349 2.51 -2.82 23.29
C THR A 349 2.71 -3.67 24.53
N PHE A 350 3.96 -4.04 24.76
CA PHE A 350 4.43 -4.69 25.97
C PHE A 350 5.28 -3.70 26.76
N THR A 351 5.15 -3.75 28.09
CA THR A 351 6.07 -3.08 29.00
C THR A 351 7.03 -4.12 29.55
N ALA A 352 8.32 -3.91 29.31
CA ALA A 352 9.40 -4.67 29.89
C ALA A 352 9.94 -3.93 31.13
N ALA A 353 9.97 -4.61 32.27
CA ALA A 353 10.48 -4.08 33.53
C ALA A 353 11.52 -5.04 34.12
N ALA A 354 12.68 -4.51 34.50
CA ALA A 354 13.76 -5.27 35.10
C ALA A 354 13.29 -6.05 36.34
N SER A 355 13.71 -7.32 36.44
CA SER A 355 13.35 -8.22 37.54
C SER A 355 14.40 -9.31 37.69
N GLY A 356 15.16 -9.28 38.78
CA GLY A 356 16.31 -10.17 38.98
C GLY A 356 17.34 -9.99 37.87
N ASP A 357 17.86 -11.11 37.34
CA ASP A 357 18.83 -11.12 36.23
C ASP A 357 18.20 -10.96 34.84
N GLY A 358 16.91 -10.66 34.78
CA GLY A 358 16.15 -10.54 33.53
C GLY A 358 15.08 -9.45 33.60
N PHE A 359 13.96 -9.66 32.92
CA PHE A 359 12.84 -8.74 32.90
C PHE A 359 11.49 -9.46 32.86
N THR A 360 10.45 -8.78 33.31
CA THR A 360 9.06 -9.22 33.17
C THR A 360 8.39 -8.44 32.04
N LEU A 361 7.42 -9.07 31.38
CA LEU A 361 6.63 -8.45 30.31
C LEU A 361 5.18 -8.28 30.78
N LYS A 362 4.56 -7.16 30.42
CA LYS A 362 3.15 -6.88 30.68
C LYS A 362 2.48 -6.30 29.46
N SER A 363 1.29 -6.78 29.11
CA SER A 363 0.44 -6.21 28.07
C SER A 363 -0.77 -5.47 28.68
N SER A 364 -1.64 -4.93 27.82
CA SER A 364 -2.93 -4.37 28.24
C SER A 364 -3.86 -5.40 28.94
N LYS A 365 -3.62 -6.71 28.75
CA LYS A 365 -4.42 -7.79 29.38
C LYS A 365 -3.88 -8.22 30.73
N GLY A 366 -2.64 -7.87 31.08
CA GLY A 366 -2.02 -8.23 32.36
C GLY A 366 -0.59 -8.72 32.18
N SER A 367 -0.08 -9.37 33.23
CA SER A 367 1.27 -9.95 33.23
C SER A 367 1.41 -11.01 32.14
N CYS A 368 2.60 -11.11 31.56
CA CYS A 368 2.94 -12.13 30.59
C CYS A 368 3.84 -13.19 31.21
N GLY A 369 3.65 -14.44 30.79
CA GLY A 369 4.43 -15.56 31.25
C GLY A 369 4.28 -16.79 30.36
N ILE A 370 5.09 -17.80 30.66
CA ILE A 370 4.99 -19.13 30.05
C ILE A 370 4.14 -20.01 30.96
N ALA A 371 2.98 -20.43 30.46
CA ALA A 371 2.09 -21.37 31.15
C ALA A 371 1.95 -22.64 30.29
N SER A 372 2.33 -23.79 30.85
CA SER A 372 2.33 -25.08 30.13
C SER A 372 3.03 -25.02 28.77
N GLY A 373 4.17 -24.32 28.69
CA GLY A 373 4.96 -24.15 27.47
C GLY A 373 4.45 -23.07 26.51
N VAL A 374 3.34 -22.39 26.79
CA VAL A 374 2.74 -21.37 25.92
C VAL A 374 3.02 -19.96 26.43
N PHE A 375 3.45 -19.05 25.56
CA PHE A 375 3.52 -17.62 25.87
C PHE A 375 2.10 -17.04 25.97
N SER A 376 1.76 -16.41 27.08
CA SER A 376 0.42 -15.87 27.33
C SER A 376 0.48 -14.60 28.17
N CYS A 377 -0.53 -13.73 28.02
CA CYS A 377 -0.67 -12.52 28.83
C CYS A 377 -2.11 -12.35 29.33
N GLY A 378 -2.27 -12.03 30.62
CA GLY A 378 -3.59 -11.91 31.24
C GLY A 378 -3.52 -11.57 32.72
N SER A 379 -4.66 -11.17 33.31
CA SER A 379 -4.76 -10.81 34.74
C SER A 379 -4.53 -11.99 35.68
N GLY A 380 -4.73 -13.22 35.20
CA GLY A 380 -4.48 -14.46 35.93
C GLY A 380 -3.23 -15.22 35.49
N VAL A 381 -2.42 -14.65 34.58
CA VAL A 381 -1.20 -15.30 34.10
C VAL A 381 -0.05 -15.00 35.07
N PRO A 382 0.62 -16.02 35.64
CA PRO A 382 1.81 -15.81 36.46
C PRO A 382 2.92 -15.15 35.65
N SER A 383 3.60 -14.16 36.23
CA SER A 383 4.70 -13.48 35.56
C SER A 383 5.91 -14.41 35.42
N THR A 384 6.48 -14.51 34.21
CA THR A 384 7.78 -15.16 33.99
C THR A 384 8.88 -14.10 33.94
N VAL A 385 10.05 -14.41 34.49
CA VAL A 385 11.27 -13.63 34.26
C VAL A 385 11.93 -14.15 32.99
N PHE A 386 11.97 -13.30 31.97
CA PHE A 386 12.59 -13.57 30.68
C PHE A 386 14.02 -13.03 30.64
N THR A 387 14.83 -13.56 29.74
CA THR A 387 16.14 -13.02 29.38
C THR A 387 16.13 -12.60 27.91
N ALA A 388 17.23 -12.05 27.41
CA ALA A 388 17.36 -11.69 26.01
C ALA A 388 18.79 -11.94 25.50
N ASP A 389 18.89 -12.25 24.21
CA ASP A 389 20.14 -12.18 23.45
C ASP A 389 19.99 -11.11 22.37
N GLY A 390 20.65 -9.97 22.58
CA GLY A 390 20.40 -8.74 21.82
C GLY A 390 18.92 -8.34 21.90
N ASN A 391 18.24 -8.34 20.74
CA ASN A 391 16.82 -8.04 20.65
C ASN A 391 15.92 -9.29 20.71
N THR A 392 16.49 -10.49 20.81
CA THR A 392 15.71 -11.74 20.79
C THR A 392 15.27 -12.10 22.20
N LEU A 393 13.96 -12.30 22.39
CA LEU A 393 13.37 -12.74 23.65
C LEU A 393 13.82 -14.17 23.94
N GLN A 394 14.18 -14.45 25.19
CA GLN A 394 14.49 -15.80 25.66
C GLN A 394 13.61 -16.18 26.85
N ALA A 395 13.11 -17.41 26.82
CA ALA A 395 12.44 -18.05 27.96
C ALA A 395 13.32 -19.18 28.48
N SER A 396 13.60 -19.18 29.79
CA SER A 396 14.50 -20.17 30.43
C SER A 396 15.88 -20.27 29.76
N GLY A 397 16.39 -19.16 29.20
CA GLY A 397 17.69 -19.09 28.54
C GLY A 397 17.72 -19.54 27.07
N SER A 398 16.58 -19.92 26.48
CA SER A 398 16.48 -20.24 25.04
C SER A 398 15.64 -19.21 24.29
N GLY A 399 16.11 -18.83 23.09
CA GLY A 399 15.38 -17.96 22.15
C GLY A 399 14.50 -18.72 21.15
N GLU A 400 14.40 -20.04 21.30
CA GLU A 400 13.62 -20.91 20.41
C GLU A 400 12.15 -20.90 20.82
N PHE A 401 11.30 -20.52 19.86
CA PHE A 401 9.86 -20.64 19.96
C PHE A 401 9.33 -21.33 18.70
N SER A 402 8.15 -21.90 18.78
CA SER A 402 7.48 -22.49 17.63
C SER A 402 5.97 -22.28 17.68
N ALA A 403 5.30 -22.50 16.55
CA ALA A 403 3.86 -22.37 16.39
C ALA A 403 3.31 -23.47 15.48
N ASP A 404 2.03 -23.81 15.63
CA ASP A 404 1.37 -24.86 14.83
C ASP A 404 1.24 -24.49 13.34
N SER A 405 1.21 -23.19 13.03
CA SER A 405 1.10 -22.65 11.68
C SER A 405 1.46 -21.16 11.64
N VAL A 406 1.62 -20.60 10.44
CA VAL A 406 1.70 -19.13 10.24
C VAL A 406 0.27 -18.58 10.25
N PRO A 407 -0.07 -17.61 11.12
CA PRO A 407 -1.40 -17.00 11.16
C PRO A 407 -1.75 -16.34 9.82
N SER A 408 -3.02 -16.43 9.43
CA SER A 408 -3.59 -15.78 8.24
C SER A 408 -5.02 -15.31 8.50
N GLY A 409 -5.45 -14.27 7.80
CA GLY A 409 -6.76 -13.65 8.02
C GLY A 409 -6.92 -13.22 9.49
N SER A 410 -8.04 -13.51 10.14
CA SER A 410 -8.26 -13.20 11.56
C SER A 410 -7.75 -14.27 12.54
N THR A 411 -7.02 -15.27 12.05
CA THR A 411 -6.54 -16.39 12.88
C THR A 411 -5.41 -15.92 13.78
N GLN A 412 -5.51 -16.22 15.08
CA GLN A 412 -4.43 -16.03 16.05
C GLN A 412 -3.83 -17.38 16.39
N VAL A 413 -2.51 -17.49 16.38
CA VAL A 413 -1.83 -18.76 16.66
C VAL A 413 -1.08 -18.66 17.98
N LYS A 414 -1.08 -19.74 18.77
CA LYS A 414 -0.31 -19.81 20.01
C LYS A 414 1.18 -19.90 19.68
N VAL A 415 2.00 -19.33 20.57
CA VAL A 415 3.45 -19.45 20.50
C VAL A 415 3.93 -20.27 21.67
N TYR A 416 4.67 -21.33 21.37
CA TYR A 416 5.18 -22.32 22.31
C TYR A 416 6.69 -22.13 22.47
N THR A 417 7.23 -22.41 23.65
CA THR A 417 8.69 -22.46 23.86
C THR A 417 9.26 -23.74 23.24
N GLY A 418 10.46 -23.66 22.64
CA GLY A 418 11.11 -24.79 21.97
C GLY A 418 10.66 -24.97 20.52
N THR A 419 11.09 -26.06 19.88
CA THR A 419 10.94 -26.33 18.44
C THR A 419 9.97 -27.50 18.14
N ASP A 420 9.07 -27.82 19.07
CA ASP A 420 8.22 -29.03 18.96
C ASP A 420 7.03 -28.85 17.99
N HIS A 421 6.81 -27.64 17.45
CA HIS A 421 5.72 -27.32 16.53
C HIS A 421 6.19 -27.00 15.10
N SER A 422 5.26 -27.03 14.15
CA SER A 422 5.56 -27.05 12.71
C SER A 422 6.23 -25.80 12.13
N VAL A 423 6.24 -24.68 12.85
CA VAL A 423 6.84 -23.42 12.41
C VAL A 423 7.76 -22.88 13.48
N ASP A 424 9.06 -22.85 13.20
CA ASP A 424 10.04 -22.16 14.05
C ASP A 424 9.86 -20.66 13.96
N VAL A 425 9.86 -20.01 15.12
CA VAL A 425 9.72 -18.56 15.24
C VAL A 425 10.72 -17.99 16.24
N THR A 426 11.18 -16.78 15.98
CA THR A 426 11.91 -15.98 16.95
C THR A 426 11.10 -14.73 17.27
N ILE A 427 11.17 -14.27 18.52
CA ILE A 427 10.45 -13.08 18.96
C ILE A 427 11.47 -11.97 19.20
N GLN A 428 11.35 -10.87 18.46
CA GLN A 428 12.28 -9.75 18.49
C GLN A 428 11.65 -8.50 19.10
N TRP A 429 12.37 -7.87 20.02
CA TRP A 429 11.99 -6.62 20.65
C TRP A 429 12.25 -5.43 19.73
N GLN A 430 11.23 -4.61 19.60
CA GLN A 430 11.33 -3.28 19.03
C GLN A 430 10.92 -2.26 20.10
N GLY A 431 11.89 -1.50 20.62
CA GLY A 431 11.62 -0.43 21.57
C GLY A 431 10.74 0.65 20.95
N LYS A 432 9.85 1.23 21.77
CA LYS A 432 8.93 2.30 21.37
C LYS A 432 9.55 3.68 21.57
#